data_AF-A0A2M6WGT6-F1
#
_entry.id   AF-A0A2M6WGT6-F1
#
_cell.length_a   1.000
_cell.length_b   1.000
_cell.length_c   1.000
_cell.angle_alpha   90.00
_cell.angle_beta   90.00
_cell.angle_gamma   90.00
#
_symmetry.space_group_name_H-M   'P 1'
#
loop_
_entity.id
_entity.type
_entity.pdbx_description
1 polymer ?
#
loop_
_entity_poly.entity_id
_entity_poly.type
_entity_poly.pdbx_seq_one_letter_code
_entity_poly.pdbx_strand_id
1 'polypeptide(L)'
;MGKQLAYYSGTIEAHKDGCYVGGQKIDCPKEGQSLFERPFLQSGVYEPGSSALDVLPQNPALDVRNDFLFITIFLVVAAGLLSAAIFRVKIFGMTLAEYLKPIWYFVLVSVAVVFWQYLVGINLEGASLELRISQWVWEAMVLVSAYKLSRSRVFGYANAFFLGVLYTIFIHGLKVSIRYFFYAKTIWYALDRFLYGGLLVMAIAFILGSVFVYLRKRKGVVIPNFH
;
A
#
# COMPACT_ATOMS: atom_id res chain seq x y z
N MET A 1 -36.90 24.05 10.55
CA MET A 1 -36.91 23.84 9.09
C MET A 1 -35.66 23.05 8.73
N GLY A 2 -35.82 21.76 8.40
CA GLY A 2 -34.70 20.88 8.11
C GLY A 2 -34.05 21.23 6.77
N LYS A 3 -32.73 21.44 6.76
CA LYS A 3 -31.96 21.49 5.51
C LYS A 3 -31.95 20.06 4.94
N GLN A 4 -32.66 19.82 3.85
CA GLN A 4 -32.47 18.61 3.06
C GLN A 4 -31.03 18.60 2.55
N LEU A 5 -30.25 17.61 2.98
CA LEU A 5 -28.96 17.28 2.38
C LEU A 5 -29.26 16.67 1.00
N ALA A 6 -29.28 17.50 -0.03
CA ALA A 6 -29.38 17.03 -1.40
C ALA A 6 -28.01 16.47 -1.84
N TYR A 7 -28.02 15.25 -2.36
CA TYR A 7 -26.84 14.57 -2.89
C TYR A 7 -26.67 14.93 -4.36
N TYR A 8 -25.50 15.45 -4.73
CA TYR A 8 -25.16 15.80 -6.12
C TYR A 8 -24.00 14.92 -6.59
N SER A 9 -24.18 14.21 -7.70
CA SER A 9 -23.16 13.36 -8.33
C SER A 9 -22.76 13.95 -9.68
N GLY A 10 -21.48 14.30 -9.84
CA GLY A 10 -20.91 14.83 -11.09
C GLY A 10 -19.74 15.80 -10.86
N THR A 11 -19.05 16.18 -11.95
CA THR A 11 -17.99 17.21 -11.93
C THR A 11 -18.57 18.57 -11.58
N ILE A 12 -17.92 19.31 -10.68
CA ILE A 12 -18.29 20.70 -10.40
C ILE A 12 -17.69 21.61 -11.48
N GLU A 13 -18.55 22.28 -12.24
CA GLU A 13 -18.19 23.27 -13.25
C GLU A 13 -18.36 24.67 -12.67
N ALA A 14 -17.28 25.45 -12.65
CA ALA A 14 -17.30 26.83 -12.16
C ALA A 14 -17.61 27.80 -13.31
N HIS A 15 -18.71 28.53 -13.19
CA HIS A 15 -19.12 29.58 -14.11
C HIS A 15 -19.09 30.95 -13.41
N LYS A 16 -19.13 32.04 -14.18
CA LYS A 16 -19.06 33.42 -13.64
C LYS A 16 -20.19 33.75 -12.65
N ASP A 17 -21.29 33.00 -12.70
CA ASP A 17 -22.51 33.21 -11.93
C ASP A 17 -22.72 32.16 -10.81
N GLY A 18 -21.82 31.18 -10.68
CA GLY A 18 -21.86 30.17 -9.60
C GLY A 18 -21.24 28.84 -9.99
N CYS A 19 -21.36 27.85 -9.11
CA CYS A 19 -20.84 26.50 -9.32
C CYS A 19 -21.99 25.56 -9.68
N TYR A 20 -21.74 24.60 -10.58
CA TYR A 20 -22.77 23.75 -11.15
C TYR A 20 -22.38 22.27 -11.16
N VAL A 21 -23.36 21.37 -10.99
CA VAL A 21 -23.22 19.92 -11.22
C VAL A 21 -24.33 19.47 -12.16
N GLY A 22 -23.98 19.01 -13.37
CA GLY A 22 -24.95 18.50 -14.34
C GLY A 22 -26.12 19.45 -14.63
N GLY A 23 -25.89 20.77 -14.55
CA GLY A 23 -26.89 21.83 -14.76
C GLY A 23 -27.56 22.40 -13.50
N GLN A 24 -27.34 21.83 -12.31
CA GLN A 24 -27.86 22.37 -11.05
C GLN A 24 -26.86 23.28 -10.36
N LYS A 25 -27.30 24.48 -9.99
CA LYS A 25 -26.49 25.46 -9.24
C LYS A 25 -26.30 25.02 -7.80
N ILE A 26 -25.05 24.96 -7.35
CA ILE A 26 -24.64 24.63 -5.99
C ILE A 26 -23.82 25.78 -5.37
N ASP A 27 -23.70 25.77 -4.04
CA ASP A 27 -22.79 26.68 -3.34
C ASP A 27 -21.34 26.39 -3.74
N CYS A 28 -20.61 27.43 -4.15
CA CYS A 28 -19.21 27.28 -4.48
C CYS A 28 -18.38 26.90 -3.25
N PRO A 29 -17.43 25.95 -3.39
CA PRO A 29 -16.54 25.60 -2.30
C PRO A 29 -15.76 26.84 -1.87
N LYS A 30 -15.85 27.22 -0.58
CA LYS A 30 -15.14 28.37 -0.04
C LYS A 30 -13.64 28.07 0.02
N GLU A 31 -12.81 28.98 -0.48
CA GLU A 31 -11.36 28.94 -0.25
C GLU A 31 -11.09 28.92 1.26
N GLY A 32 -10.28 27.97 1.72
CA GLY A 32 -9.84 27.88 3.12
C GLY A 32 -10.69 27.00 4.05
N GLN A 33 -11.71 26.27 3.56
CA GLN A 33 -12.32 25.20 4.38
C GLN A 33 -11.33 24.05 4.55
N SER A 34 -11.09 23.67 5.81
CA SER A 34 -10.19 22.57 6.13
C SER A 34 -10.69 21.27 5.48
N LEU A 35 -9.77 20.43 5.01
CA LEU A 35 -10.06 19.08 4.49
C LEU A 35 -10.89 18.22 5.47
N PHE A 36 -10.93 18.57 6.75
CA PHE A 36 -11.67 17.88 7.81
C PHE A 36 -13.13 18.34 7.98
N GLU A 37 -13.55 19.44 7.35
CA GLU A 37 -14.92 19.98 7.47
C GLU A 37 -15.87 19.54 6.34
N ARG A 38 -15.38 18.81 5.33
CA ARG A 38 -16.28 18.22 4.34
C ARG A 38 -17.01 17.03 4.97
N PRO A 39 -18.35 16.93 4.88
CA PRO A 39 -19.00 15.65 5.12
C PRO A 39 -18.49 14.68 4.06
N PHE A 40 -17.60 13.77 4.48
CA PHE A 40 -16.85 12.77 3.71
C PHE A 40 -17.70 11.75 2.91
N LEU A 41 -18.97 12.06 2.66
CA LEU A 41 -19.95 11.21 1.98
C LEU A 41 -20.17 11.61 0.52
N GLN A 42 -19.27 12.38 -0.12
CA GLN A 42 -19.44 12.76 -1.52
C GLN A 42 -18.62 11.83 -2.41
N SER A 43 -19.22 10.71 -2.83
CA SER A 43 -18.65 9.82 -3.85
C SER A 43 -18.38 10.64 -5.12
N GLY A 44 -17.16 10.61 -5.64
CA GLY A 44 -16.80 11.27 -6.91
C GLY A 44 -16.02 12.58 -6.80
N VAL A 45 -15.66 13.04 -5.59
CA VAL A 45 -14.70 14.13 -5.43
C VAL A 45 -13.28 13.56 -5.41
N TYR A 46 -12.58 13.67 -6.54
CA TYR A 46 -11.17 13.29 -6.64
C TYR A 46 -10.31 14.33 -5.91
N GLU A 47 -9.81 13.96 -4.73
CA GLU A 47 -8.80 14.74 -4.04
C GLU A 47 -7.47 14.72 -4.83
N PRO A 48 -6.68 15.80 -4.77
CA PRO A 48 -5.31 15.80 -5.29
C PRO A 48 -4.51 14.65 -4.67
N GLY A 49 -3.85 13.84 -5.50
CA GLY A 49 -3.14 12.62 -5.08
C GLY A 49 -3.94 11.31 -5.25
N SER A 50 -5.16 11.36 -5.78
CA SER A 50 -5.85 10.16 -6.29
C SER A 50 -5.29 9.79 -7.67
N SER A 51 -4.40 8.80 -7.71
CA SER A 51 -3.91 8.28 -9.00
C SER A 51 -5.08 7.66 -9.76
N ALA A 52 -5.35 8.12 -10.98
CA ALA A 52 -6.47 7.73 -11.85
C ALA A 52 -6.48 6.27 -12.35
N LEU A 53 -5.86 5.34 -11.62
CA LEU A 53 -5.99 3.90 -11.82
C LEU A 53 -6.87 3.33 -10.72
N ASP A 54 -8.17 3.23 -10.97
CA ASP A 54 -9.05 2.35 -10.20
C ASP A 54 -9.11 1.01 -10.94
N VAL A 55 -8.76 -0.09 -10.27
CA VAL A 55 -8.72 -1.44 -10.86
C VAL A 55 -10.08 -2.12 -10.72
N LEU A 56 -10.88 -1.71 -9.74
CA LEU A 56 -12.26 -2.15 -9.54
C LEU A 56 -13.25 -1.14 -10.15
N PRO A 57 -14.34 -1.61 -10.78
CA PRO A 57 -15.37 -0.73 -11.32
C PRO A 57 -15.98 0.12 -10.20
N GLN A 58 -16.15 1.42 -10.46
CA GLN A 58 -16.74 2.38 -9.54
C GLN A 58 -18.22 2.03 -9.30
N ASN A 59 -18.47 1.22 -8.27
CA ASN A 59 -19.81 0.95 -7.80
C ASN A 59 -20.06 1.81 -6.55
N PRO A 60 -20.83 2.91 -6.65
CA PRO A 60 -21.07 3.81 -5.52
C PRO A 60 -21.76 3.11 -4.34
N ALA A 61 -22.47 1.99 -4.56
CA ALA A 61 -23.03 1.18 -3.47
C ALA A 61 -21.96 0.45 -2.65
N LEU A 62 -20.76 0.28 -3.20
CA LEU A 62 -19.61 -0.31 -2.52
C LEU A 62 -18.73 0.77 -1.86
N ASP A 63 -18.89 2.06 -2.16
CA ASP A 63 -18.06 3.11 -1.59
C ASP A 63 -18.48 3.51 -0.16
N VAL A 64 -18.62 2.51 0.72
CA VAL A 64 -19.01 2.67 2.12
C VAL A 64 -17.82 2.37 3.01
N ARG A 65 -17.57 3.26 3.97
CA ARG A 65 -16.61 3.02 5.05
C ARG A 65 -17.12 1.89 5.95
N ASN A 66 -16.31 0.85 6.15
CA ASN A 66 -16.67 -0.31 6.97
C ASN A 66 -15.59 -0.55 8.03
N ASP A 67 -15.64 0.26 9.08
CA ASP A 67 -14.62 0.27 10.14
C ASP A 67 -14.52 -1.07 10.85
N PHE A 68 -15.65 -1.72 11.10
CA PHE A 68 -15.67 -3.03 11.72
C PHE A 68 -14.89 -4.06 10.90
N LEU A 69 -15.15 -4.12 9.59
CA LEU A 69 -14.45 -5.03 8.69
C LEU A 69 -12.95 -4.70 8.59
N PHE A 70 -12.61 -3.42 8.38
CA PHE A 70 -11.22 -2.99 8.25
C PHE A 70 -10.42 -3.27 9.53
N ILE A 71 -10.95 -2.88 10.69
CA ILE A 71 -10.31 -3.10 11.99
C ILE A 71 -10.15 -4.60 12.26
N THR A 72 -11.16 -5.42 11.93
CA THR A 72 -11.06 -6.88 12.09
C THR A 72 -9.92 -7.45 11.25
N ILE A 73 -9.84 -7.09 9.96
CA ILE A 73 -8.75 -7.55 9.09
C ILE A 73 -7.39 -7.08 9.62
N PHE A 74 -7.29 -5.80 9.99
CA PHE A 74 -6.06 -5.22 10.54
C PHE A 74 -5.59 -5.96 11.81
N LEU A 75 -6.50 -6.22 12.74
CA LEU A 75 -6.21 -6.93 13.98
C LEU A 75 -5.81 -8.38 13.73
N VAL A 76 -6.47 -9.08 12.80
CA VAL A 76 -6.10 -10.46 12.42
C VAL A 76 -4.68 -10.51 11.86
N VAL A 77 -4.31 -9.59 10.96
CA VAL A 77 -2.96 -9.52 10.39
C VAL A 77 -1.93 -9.21 11.49
N ALA A 78 -2.20 -8.22 12.34
CA ALA A 78 -1.31 -7.85 13.44
C ALA A 78 -1.14 -9.00 14.45
N ALA A 79 -2.23 -9.61 14.90
CA ALA A 79 -2.21 -10.74 15.82
C ALA A 79 -1.49 -11.95 15.22
N GLY A 80 -1.68 -12.22 13.93
CA GLY A 80 -0.98 -13.28 13.21
C GLY A 80 0.53 -13.07 13.18
N LEU A 81 1.00 -11.87 12.84
CA LEU A 81 2.43 -11.54 12.85
C LEU A 81 3.02 -11.57 14.26
N LEU A 82 2.31 -11.04 15.26
CA LEU A 82 2.74 -11.07 16.66
C LEU A 82 2.84 -12.51 17.18
N SER A 83 1.83 -13.33 16.90
CA SER A 83 1.83 -14.74 17.28
C SER A 83 2.97 -15.51 16.59
N ALA A 84 3.24 -15.22 15.32
CA ALA A 84 4.38 -15.80 14.61
C ALA A 84 5.73 -15.37 15.21
N ALA A 85 5.85 -14.13 15.70
CA ALA A 85 7.06 -13.61 16.37
C ALA A 85 7.24 -14.23 17.78
N ILE A 86 6.37 -13.84 18.72
CA ILE A 86 5.65 -14.74 19.63
C ILE A 86 6.26 -16.12 19.90
N PHE A 87 5.57 -17.08 19.31
CA PHE A 87 5.76 -18.51 19.45
C PHE A 87 6.84 -19.04 18.50
N ARG A 88 7.58 -18.16 17.80
CA ARG A 88 8.62 -18.53 16.83
C ARG A 88 8.12 -19.55 15.80
N VAL A 89 6.91 -19.33 15.29
CA VAL A 89 6.28 -20.21 14.31
C VAL A 89 7.16 -20.26 13.05
N LYS A 90 7.45 -21.48 12.58
CA LYS A 90 8.21 -21.67 11.34
C LYS A 90 7.27 -21.63 10.14
N ILE A 91 7.51 -20.69 9.25
CA ILE A 91 6.82 -20.55 7.96
C ILE A 91 7.83 -20.94 6.89
N PHE A 92 7.56 -22.02 6.16
CA PHE A 92 8.48 -22.60 5.18
C PHE A 92 9.90 -22.85 5.74
N GLY A 93 9.97 -23.36 6.97
CA GLY A 93 11.22 -23.72 7.64
C GLY A 93 12.00 -22.56 8.29
N MET A 94 11.52 -21.32 8.17
CA MET A 94 12.12 -20.13 8.78
C MET A 94 11.12 -19.42 9.70
N THR A 95 11.59 -18.95 10.85
CA THR A 95 10.83 -18.08 11.76
C THR A 95 10.78 -16.65 11.26
N LEU A 96 9.82 -15.85 11.72
CA LEU A 96 9.75 -14.42 11.35
C LEU A 96 11.05 -13.67 11.70
N ALA A 97 11.71 -14.02 12.81
CA ALA A 97 13.01 -13.47 13.18
C ALA A 97 14.11 -13.84 12.17
N GLU A 98 14.14 -15.07 11.65
CA GLU A 98 15.09 -15.49 10.62
C GLU A 98 14.83 -14.83 9.27
N TYR A 99 13.58 -14.50 8.96
CA TYR A 99 13.24 -13.67 7.81
C TYR A 99 13.73 -12.22 7.98
N LEU A 100 13.42 -11.59 9.11
CA LEU A 100 13.62 -10.14 9.27
C LEU A 100 15.02 -9.76 9.74
N LYS A 101 15.66 -10.53 10.63
CA LYS A 101 16.98 -10.19 11.21
C LYS A 101 18.08 -9.89 10.17
N PRO A 102 18.21 -10.58 9.02
CA PRO A 102 19.22 -10.20 8.03
C PRO A 102 18.84 -8.93 7.25
N ILE A 103 17.57 -8.54 7.18
CA ILE A 103 17.07 -7.48 6.28
C ILE A 103 16.36 -6.33 7.00
N TRP A 104 16.42 -6.28 8.34
CA TRP A 104 15.59 -5.39 9.15
C TRP A 104 15.79 -3.91 8.80
N TYR A 105 17.03 -3.48 8.51
CA TYR A 105 17.32 -2.14 8.04
C TYR A 105 16.59 -1.81 6.72
N PHE A 106 16.52 -2.74 5.78
CA PHE A 106 15.83 -2.54 4.50
C PHE A 106 14.32 -2.45 4.68
N VAL A 107 13.75 -3.19 5.64
CA VAL A 107 12.35 -3.07 6.04
C VAL A 107 12.09 -1.68 6.63
N LEU A 108 12.93 -1.21 7.57
CA LEU A 108 12.80 0.12 8.16
C LEU A 108 12.91 1.25 7.11
N VAL A 109 13.85 1.14 6.17
CA VAL A 109 13.96 2.11 5.06
C VAL A 109 12.68 2.12 4.22
N SER A 110 12.12 0.95 3.90
CA SER A 110 10.87 0.86 3.14
C SER A 110 9.70 1.51 3.88
N VAL A 111 9.61 1.31 5.20
CA VAL A 111 8.61 1.96 6.06
C VAL A 111 8.81 3.47 6.11
N ALA A 112 10.05 3.95 6.26
CA ALA A 112 10.37 5.37 6.26
C ALA A 112 10.00 6.04 4.93
N VAL A 113 10.23 5.35 3.80
CA VAL A 113 9.82 5.81 2.47
C VAL A 113 8.30 5.93 2.37
N VAL A 114 7.54 4.99 2.95
CA VAL A 114 6.07 5.12 3.01
C VAL A 114 5.67 6.38 3.78
N PHE A 115 6.25 6.62 4.95
CA PHE A 115 5.96 7.84 5.72
C PHE A 115 6.34 9.11 4.95
N TRP A 116 7.51 9.14 4.32
CA TRP A 116 7.94 10.26 3.48
C TRP A 116 6.94 10.56 2.36
N GLN A 117 6.43 9.53 1.68
CA GLN A 117 5.42 9.68 0.63
C GLN A 117 4.12 10.34 1.15
N TYR A 118 3.74 10.16 2.42
CA TYR A 118 2.57 10.83 3.00
C TYR A 118 2.89 12.19 3.64
N LEU A 119 4.10 12.39 4.18
CA LEU A 119 4.46 13.67 4.80
C LEU A 119 4.81 14.74 3.76
N VAL A 120 5.47 14.35 2.68
CA VAL A 120 5.98 15.27 1.64
C VAL A 120 5.23 15.06 0.33
N GLY A 121 4.97 13.80 -0.03
CA GLY A 121 4.42 13.45 -1.34
C GLY A 121 2.97 13.85 -1.60
N ILE A 122 2.21 14.22 -0.58
CA ILE A 122 0.81 14.65 -0.74
C ILE A 122 0.70 16.02 -1.41
N ASN A 123 1.72 16.86 -1.23
CA ASN A 123 1.78 18.18 -1.87
C ASN A 123 2.39 18.12 -3.28
N LEU A 124 2.74 16.92 -3.75
CA LEU A 124 3.37 16.72 -5.05
C LEU A 124 2.36 16.21 -6.06
N GLU A 125 2.34 16.81 -7.24
CA GLU A 125 1.43 16.41 -8.31
C GLU A 125 1.94 15.16 -9.07
N GLY A 126 1.03 14.22 -9.30
CA GLY A 126 1.12 13.21 -10.36
C GLY A 126 2.46 12.44 -10.42
N ALA A 127 3.17 12.58 -11.54
CA ALA A 127 4.35 11.81 -11.89
C ALA A 127 5.67 12.43 -11.41
N SER A 128 5.63 13.20 -10.31
CA SER A 128 6.80 13.90 -9.78
C SER A 128 7.99 12.96 -9.58
N LEU A 129 9.18 13.50 -9.82
CA LEU A 129 10.43 12.74 -9.73
C LEU A 129 10.60 12.15 -8.32
N GLU A 130 10.18 12.84 -7.27
CA GLU A 130 10.29 12.39 -5.89
C GLU A 130 9.41 11.17 -5.59
N LEU A 131 8.20 11.10 -6.16
CA LEU A 131 7.33 9.92 -6.04
C LEU A 131 7.91 8.72 -6.78
N ARG A 132 8.58 8.92 -7.92
CA ARG A 132 9.32 7.87 -8.64
C ARG A 132 10.56 7.40 -7.87
N ILE A 133 11.34 8.32 -7.32
CA ILE A 133 12.52 7.99 -6.50
C ILE A 133 12.10 7.16 -5.30
N SER A 134 11.07 7.60 -4.56
CA SER A 134 10.57 6.84 -3.43
C SER A 134 10.07 5.45 -3.84
N GLN A 135 9.48 5.30 -5.04
CA GLN A 135 9.16 4.00 -5.59
C GLN A 135 10.39 3.11 -5.82
N TRP A 136 11.41 3.61 -6.51
CA TRP A 136 12.65 2.87 -6.76
C TRP A 136 13.38 2.47 -5.48
N VAL A 137 13.33 3.31 -4.44
CA VAL A 137 13.99 3.00 -3.17
C VAL A 137 13.39 1.76 -2.53
N TRP A 138 12.07 1.68 -2.36
CA TRP A 138 11.48 0.48 -1.76
C TRP A 138 11.62 -0.75 -2.67
N GLU A 139 11.55 -0.59 -3.99
CA GLU A 139 11.79 -1.68 -4.95
C GLU A 139 13.21 -2.25 -4.79
N ALA A 140 14.20 -1.38 -4.66
CA ALA A 140 15.58 -1.77 -4.38
C ALA A 140 15.71 -2.49 -3.03
N MET A 141 15.00 -2.04 -1.99
CA MET A 141 15.01 -2.72 -0.68
C MET A 141 14.44 -4.13 -0.76
N VAL A 142 13.36 -4.35 -1.54
CA VAL A 142 12.79 -5.67 -1.80
C VAL A 142 13.80 -6.56 -2.54
N LEU A 143 14.40 -6.05 -3.61
CA LEU A 143 15.40 -6.75 -4.43
C LEU A 143 16.61 -7.18 -3.58
N VAL A 144 17.21 -6.25 -2.83
CA VAL A 144 18.39 -6.51 -2.00
C VAL A 144 18.06 -7.51 -0.88
N SER A 145 16.85 -7.44 -0.32
CA SER A 145 16.41 -8.39 0.69
C SER A 145 16.23 -9.79 0.14
N ALA A 146 15.61 -9.93 -1.04
CA ALA A 146 15.48 -11.20 -1.74
C ALA A 146 16.86 -11.81 -2.04
N TYR A 147 17.80 -10.98 -2.52
CA TYR A 147 19.19 -11.40 -2.73
C TYR A 147 19.87 -11.87 -1.44
N LYS A 148 19.80 -11.06 -0.37
CA LYS A 148 20.46 -11.37 0.90
C LYS A 148 19.93 -12.66 1.52
N LEU A 149 18.62 -12.84 1.54
CA LEU A 149 17.98 -14.05 2.04
C LEU A 149 18.22 -15.27 1.15
N SER A 150 18.30 -15.09 -0.17
CA SER A 150 18.60 -16.18 -1.11
C SER A 150 19.94 -16.84 -0.84
N ARG A 151 20.89 -16.18 -0.16
CA ARG A 151 22.16 -16.79 0.20
C ARG A 151 22.04 -17.87 1.29
N SER A 152 20.94 -17.87 2.05
CA SER A 152 20.66 -18.93 3.03
C SER A 152 20.24 -20.23 2.32
N ARG A 153 20.82 -21.37 2.73
CA ARG A 153 20.48 -22.68 2.15
C ARG A 153 19.00 -23.07 2.35
N VAL A 154 18.39 -22.60 3.44
CA VAL A 154 16.98 -22.88 3.78
C VAL A 154 16.01 -22.06 2.93
N PHE A 155 16.45 -20.92 2.38
CA PHE A 155 15.58 -20.04 1.60
C PHE A 155 15.25 -20.66 0.23
N GLY A 156 14.00 -21.03 0.02
CA GLY A 156 13.47 -21.58 -1.24
C GLY A 156 12.43 -20.68 -1.91
N TYR A 157 11.75 -21.22 -2.93
CA TYR A 157 10.71 -20.51 -3.67
C TYR A 157 9.53 -20.08 -2.77
N ALA A 158 9.08 -20.96 -1.86
CA ALA A 158 8.02 -20.63 -0.90
C ALA A 158 8.44 -19.49 0.04
N ASN A 159 9.72 -19.43 0.42
CA ASN A 159 10.27 -18.36 1.25
C ASN A 159 10.34 -17.04 0.46
N ALA A 160 10.62 -17.08 -0.84
CA ALA A 160 10.55 -15.90 -1.72
C ALA A 160 9.12 -15.36 -1.83
N PHE A 161 8.13 -16.25 -1.96
CA PHE A 161 6.71 -15.86 -1.93
C PHE A 161 6.35 -15.20 -0.59
N PHE A 162 6.72 -15.83 0.52
CA PHE A 162 6.44 -15.29 1.85
C PHE A 162 7.16 -13.95 2.10
N LEU A 163 8.38 -13.76 1.58
CA LEU A 163 9.06 -12.48 1.61
C LEU A 163 8.25 -11.39 0.90
N GLY A 164 7.65 -11.71 -0.25
CA GLY A 164 6.71 -10.83 -0.93
C GLY A 164 5.53 -10.46 -0.06
N VAL A 165 4.95 -11.42 0.68
CA VAL A 165 3.81 -11.18 1.58
C VAL A 165 4.22 -10.19 2.68
N LEU A 166 5.38 -10.40 3.31
CA LEU A 166 5.90 -9.50 4.33
C LEU A 166 6.08 -8.07 3.80
N TYR A 167 6.74 -7.91 2.66
CA TYR A 167 6.94 -6.59 2.05
C TYR A 167 5.63 -5.94 1.60
N THR A 168 4.67 -6.73 1.13
CA THR A 168 3.33 -6.23 0.79
C THR A 168 2.62 -5.67 2.01
N ILE A 169 2.70 -6.36 3.15
CA ILE A 169 2.14 -5.86 4.43
C ILE A 169 2.87 -4.60 4.88
N PHE A 170 4.21 -4.59 4.90
CA PHE A 170 4.98 -3.44 5.40
C PHE A 170 4.87 -2.19 4.52
N ILE A 171 4.79 -2.35 3.20
CA ILE A 171 4.71 -1.22 2.27
C ILE A 171 3.25 -0.86 2.01
N HIS A 172 2.50 -1.77 1.39
CA HIS A 172 1.12 -1.48 0.97
C HIS A 172 0.14 -1.56 2.12
N GLY A 173 0.26 -2.54 3.02
CA GLY A 173 -0.57 -2.61 4.23
C GLY A 173 -0.45 -1.34 5.08
N LEU A 174 0.76 -0.81 5.24
CA LEU A 174 0.98 0.49 5.90
C LEU A 174 0.36 1.65 5.11
N LYS A 175 0.57 1.71 3.78
CA LYS A 175 -0.02 2.75 2.92
C LYS A 175 -1.53 2.79 3.05
N VAL A 176 -2.23 1.65 2.94
CA VAL A 176 -3.70 1.64 3.01
C VAL A 176 -4.22 1.84 4.42
N SER A 177 -3.48 1.42 5.44
CA SER A 177 -3.82 1.76 6.84
C SER A 177 -3.76 3.27 7.07
N ILE A 178 -2.72 3.94 6.57
CA ILE A 178 -2.62 5.41 6.66
C ILE A 178 -3.80 6.06 5.93
N ARG A 179 -4.11 5.65 4.70
CA ARG A 179 -5.25 6.18 3.93
C ARG A 179 -6.59 5.96 4.61
N TYR A 180 -6.81 4.77 5.17
CA TYR A 180 -8.05 4.42 5.82
C TYR A 180 -8.26 5.22 7.12
N PHE A 181 -7.24 5.27 7.99
CA PHE A 181 -7.36 5.93 9.30
C PHE A 181 -7.27 7.46 9.24
N PHE A 182 -6.43 8.03 8.36
CA PHE A 182 -6.15 9.48 8.36
C PHE A 182 -6.80 10.23 7.19
N TYR A 183 -7.15 9.56 6.09
CA TYR A 183 -7.73 10.18 4.89
C TYR A 183 -9.14 9.68 4.58
N ALA A 184 -9.78 9.04 5.58
CA ALA A 184 -11.17 8.58 5.59
C ALA A 184 -11.59 7.79 4.33
N LYS A 185 -10.68 7.01 3.74
CA LYS A 185 -10.98 6.24 2.53
C LYS A 185 -11.81 4.99 2.84
N THR A 186 -12.59 4.56 1.86
CA THR A 186 -13.49 3.41 1.99
C THR A 186 -12.74 2.09 1.92
N ILE A 187 -13.40 1.00 2.34
CA ILE A 187 -12.78 -0.33 2.36
C ILE A 187 -12.40 -0.79 0.96
N TRP A 188 -13.21 -0.50 -0.05
CA TRP A 188 -12.96 -0.91 -1.44
C TRP A 188 -11.82 -0.13 -2.06
N TYR A 189 -11.73 1.16 -1.78
CA TYR A 189 -10.58 1.96 -2.15
C TYR A 189 -9.29 1.41 -1.49
N ALA A 190 -9.33 1.10 -0.19
CA ALA A 190 -8.20 0.51 0.52
C ALA A 190 -7.81 -0.85 -0.09
N LEU A 191 -8.79 -1.69 -0.43
CA LEU A 191 -8.55 -2.99 -1.04
C LEU A 191 -7.93 -2.86 -2.44
N ASP A 192 -8.49 -2.00 -3.29
CA ASP A 192 -7.98 -1.73 -4.63
C ASP A 192 -6.50 -1.33 -4.62
N ARG A 193 -6.16 -0.34 -3.77
CA ARG A 193 -4.77 0.15 -3.65
C ARG A 193 -3.84 -0.86 -2.99
N PHE A 194 -4.35 -1.68 -2.07
CA PHE A 194 -3.59 -2.77 -1.47
C PHE A 194 -3.29 -3.86 -2.50
N LEU A 195 -4.29 -4.28 -3.28
CA LEU A 195 -4.14 -5.33 -4.28
C LEU A 195 -3.23 -4.89 -5.42
N TYR A 196 -3.46 -3.70 -5.99
CA TYR A 196 -2.65 -3.20 -7.11
C TYR A 196 -1.17 -3.10 -6.74
N GLY A 197 -0.88 -2.37 -5.67
CA GLY A 197 0.49 -2.16 -5.26
C GLY A 197 1.12 -3.39 -4.62
N GLY A 198 0.34 -4.14 -3.84
CA GLY A 198 0.78 -5.40 -3.23
C GLY A 198 1.14 -6.45 -4.27
N LEU A 199 0.35 -6.58 -5.33
CA LEU A 199 0.65 -7.53 -6.42
C LEU A 199 1.98 -7.20 -7.11
N LEU A 200 2.28 -5.91 -7.32
CA LEU A 200 3.58 -5.49 -7.84
C LEU A 200 4.73 -5.90 -6.91
N VAL A 201 4.61 -5.62 -5.60
CA VAL A 201 5.62 -6.03 -4.59
C VAL A 201 5.79 -7.54 -4.56
N MET A 202 4.69 -8.29 -4.58
CA MET A 202 4.67 -9.75 -4.64
C MET A 202 5.41 -10.26 -5.88
N ALA A 203 5.09 -9.71 -7.05
CA ALA A 203 5.72 -10.10 -8.31
C ALA A 203 7.23 -9.85 -8.28
N ILE A 204 7.65 -8.65 -7.86
CA ILE A 204 9.08 -8.29 -7.74
C ILE A 204 9.79 -9.26 -6.78
N ALA A 205 9.29 -9.40 -5.56
CA ALA A 205 9.91 -10.26 -4.54
C ALA A 205 9.98 -11.73 -4.96
N PHE A 206 8.88 -12.26 -5.51
CA PHE A 206 8.78 -13.66 -5.87
C PHE A 206 9.59 -13.99 -7.12
N ILE A 207 9.47 -13.20 -8.19
CA ILE A 207 10.21 -13.43 -9.44
C ILE A 207 11.72 -13.30 -9.18
N LEU A 208 12.16 -12.20 -8.58
CA LEU A 208 13.59 -11.97 -8.34
C LEU A 208 14.15 -12.93 -7.29
N GLY A 209 13.41 -13.19 -6.21
CA GLY A 209 13.77 -14.20 -5.22
C GLY A 209 13.90 -15.59 -5.84
N SER A 210 12.98 -15.96 -6.73
CA SER A 210 13.03 -17.23 -7.47
C SER A 210 14.22 -17.31 -8.43
N VAL A 211 14.54 -16.22 -9.12
CA VAL A 211 15.74 -16.12 -9.97
C VAL A 211 17.00 -16.32 -9.12
N PHE A 212 17.12 -15.67 -7.96
CA PHE A 212 18.27 -15.86 -7.09
C PHE A 212 18.38 -17.28 -6.53
N VAL A 213 17.26 -17.89 -6.13
CA VAL A 213 17.22 -19.29 -5.70
C VAL A 213 17.65 -20.23 -6.84
N TYR A 214 17.18 -19.99 -8.06
CA TYR A 214 17.57 -20.75 -9.24
C TYR A 214 19.07 -20.62 -9.53
N LEU A 215 19.59 -19.39 -9.58
CA LEU A 215 21.01 -19.12 -9.81
C LEU A 215 21.90 -19.75 -8.74
N ARG A 216 21.49 -19.70 -7.47
CA ARG A 216 22.20 -20.38 -6.38
C ARG A 216 22.25 -21.89 -6.60
N LYS A 217 21.11 -22.52 -6.93
CA LYS A 217 21.04 -23.97 -7.20
C LYS A 217 21.90 -24.36 -8.40
N ARG A 218 21.90 -23.55 -9.47
CA ARG A 218 22.72 -23.77 -10.66
C ARG A 218 24.22 -23.63 -10.39
N LYS A 219 24.63 -22.66 -9.55
CA LYS A 219 26.01 -22.50 -9.06
C LYS A 219 26.40 -23.56 -8.02
N GLY A 220 25.47 -24.43 -7.62
CA GLY A 220 25.68 -25.56 -6.70
C GLY A 220 26.45 -26.75 -7.30
N VAL A 221 26.98 -26.62 -8.52
CA VAL A 221 28.16 -27.38 -8.97
C VAL A 221 29.37 -26.46 -8.77
N VAL A 222 30.07 -26.66 -7.64
CA VAL A 222 31.34 -26.05 -7.20
C VAL A 222 31.28 -24.59 -6.67
N ILE A 223 31.32 -24.47 -5.33
CA ILE A 223 32.07 -23.39 -4.68
C ILE A 223 33.03 -24.09 -3.70
N PRO A 224 34.36 -24.00 -3.88
CA PRO A 224 35.30 -24.65 -2.98
C PRO A 224 35.22 -23.98 -1.61
N ASN A 225 35.19 -24.83 -0.57
CA ASN A 225 35.42 -24.40 0.80
C ASN A 225 36.83 -23.80 0.86
N PHE A 226 36.95 -22.52 1.18
CA PHE A 226 38.18 -22.02 1.79
C PHE A 226 38.01 -22.14 3.29
N HIS A 227 38.81 -23.05 3.85
CA HIS A 227 39.04 -23.22 5.28
C HIS A 227 39.66 -21.98 5.90
#